data_AF-K7Z5S8-F1
#
_entry.id   AF-K7Z5S8-F1
#
_cell.length_a   1.000
_cell.length_b   1.000
_cell.length_c   1.000
_cell.angle_alpha   90.00
_cell.angle_beta   90.00
_cell.angle_gamma   90.00
#
_symmetry.space_group_name_H-M   'P 1'
#
loop_
_entity.id
_entity.type
_entity.pdbx_description
1 polymer ?
#
loop_
_entity_poly.entity_id
_entity_poly.type
_entity_poly.pdbx_seq_one_letter_code
_entity_poly.pdbx_strand_id
1 'polypeptide(L)'
;PVRVISFGVPVDELEKNPESGKGEKTSVEFCGGTHLKRSGHIVEFVISSEEAIAKGIRRIVALTGPEALKAMKKAEVFESEIVTLKNAISSEKYDSVTTKEHVRNIVELTETISQALIPHVKKDEMRNNLKGLKKALDDKERALKAAMATNVVERAKEICLSAPDAAFLVKQLQASNNTKALDAALKQVRSLNPETAAMFISVDEDSKKIFCLSSVPKSKVEKG
;
A
#
# COMPACT_ATOMS: atom_id res chain seq x y z
N PRO A 1 7.64 -30.05 32.61
CA PRO A 1 6.56 -30.63 33.45
C PRO A 1 5.27 -29.81 33.24
N VAL A 2 4.27 -30.39 32.58
CA VAL A 2 2.95 -29.75 32.41
C VAL A 2 2.18 -29.93 33.71
N ARG A 3 1.53 -28.87 34.22
CA ARG A 3 0.72 -28.90 35.44
C ARG A 3 -0.71 -28.45 35.14
N VAL A 4 -1.65 -28.88 35.97
CA VAL A 4 -3.04 -28.37 35.94
C VAL A 4 -3.11 -27.09 36.77
N ILE A 5 -3.73 -26.05 36.22
CA ILE A 5 -4.08 -24.82 36.92
C ILE A 5 -5.61 -24.69 36.89
N SER A 6 -6.20 -24.26 38.00
CA SER A 6 -7.61 -23.93 38.08
C SER A 6 -7.77 -22.53 38.66
N PHE A 7 -8.60 -21.71 38.02
CA PHE A 7 -8.93 -20.37 38.51
C PHE A 7 -10.12 -20.45 39.47
N GLY A 8 -10.06 -19.77 40.61
CA GLY A 8 -11.18 -19.69 41.57
C GLY A 8 -11.45 -20.93 42.43
N VAL A 9 -11.10 -22.14 41.97
CA VAL A 9 -11.19 -23.38 42.78
C VAL A 9 -9.81 -24.03 42.86
N PRO A 10 -9.26 -24.29 44.06
CA PRO A 10 -7.97 -24.98 44.20
C PRO A 10 -7.96 -26.36 43.53
N VAL A 11 -6.85 -26.72 42.90
CA VAL A 11 -6.70 -28.03 42.23
C VAL A 11 -6.92 -29.18 43.22
N ASP A 12 -6.39 -29.07 44.45
CA ASP A 12 -6.58 -30.06 45.51
C ASP A 12 -8.07 -30.31 45.86
N GLU A 13 -8.94 -29.31 45.68
CA GLU A 13 -10.38 -29.45 45.91
C GLU A 13 -11.05 -30.20 44.75
N LEU A 14 -10.64 -29.90 43.52
CA LEU A 14 -11.11 -30.61 42.33
C LEU A 14 -10.67 -32.07 42.34
N GLU A 15 -9.46 -32.37 42.80
CA GLU A 15 -8.94 -33.74 42.91
C GLU A 15 -9.70 -34.57 43.97
N LYS A 16 -10.06 -33.95 45.10
CA LYS A 16 -10.81 -34.61 46.17
C LYS A 16 -12.26 -34.92 45.79
N ASN A 17 -12.87 -34.11 44.92
CA ASN A 17 -14.25 -34.33 44.47
C ASN A 17 -14.43 -34.00 42.97
N PRO A 18 -13.99 -34.91 42.08
CA PRO A 18 -14.05 -34.69 40.63
C PRO A 18 -15.47 -34.52 40.09
N GLU A 19 -16.46 -35.18 40.72
CA GLU A 19 -17.86 -35.15 40.27
C GLU A 19 -18.65 -33.95 40.80
N SER A 20 -18.01 -33.04 41.53
CA SER A 20 -18.68 -31.83 42.06
C SER A 20 -19.22 -30.89 40.97
N GLY A 21 -18.87 -31.11 39.71
CA GLY A 21 -19.18 -30.23 38.58
C GLY A 21 -18.47 -28.86 38.64
N LYS A 22 -17.65 -28.62 39.66
CA LYS A 22 -16.90 -27.36 39.84
C LYS A 22 -15.81 -27.19 38.78
N GLY A 23 -15.20 -28.29 38.34
CA GLY A 23 -14.19 -28.29 37.28
C GLY A 23 -14.76 -27.83 35.94
N GLU A 24 -15.99 -28.23 35.60
CA GLU A 24 -16.67 -27.82 34.36
C GLU A 24 -17.13 -26.35 34.40
N LYS A 25 -17.38 -25.83 35.61
CA LYS A 25 -17.85 -24.45 35.83
C LYS A 25 -16.72 -23.46 36.03
N THR A 26 -15.46 -23.90 35.99
CA THR A 26 -14.30 -23.04 36.11
C THR A 26 -13.30 -23.25 34.98
N SER A 27 -12.38 -22.29 34.79
CA SER A 27 -11.29 -22.48 33.84
C SER A 27 -10.21 -23.38 34.45
N VAL A 28 -10.11 -24.61 33.93
CA VAL A 28 -9.08 -25.59 34.28
C VAL A 28 -8.19 -25.80 33.06
N GLU A 29 -6.91 -25.49 33.19
CA GLU A 29 -5.97 -25.45 32.07
C GLU A 29 -4.67 -26.20 32.34
N PHE A 30 -4.05 -26.70 31.28
CA PHE A 30 -2.71 -27.25 31.33
C PHE A 30 -1.67 -26.14 31.11
N CYS A 31 -0.85 -25.85 32.12
CA CYS A 31 0.23 -24.89 32.04
C CYS A 31 1.57 -25.60 31.88
N GLY A 32 2.30 -25.27 30.81
CA GLY A 32 3.66 -25.75 30.55
C GLY A 32 4.77 -24.74 30.89
N GLY A 33 4.44 -23.61 31.53
CA GLY A 33 5.32 -22.44 31.66
C GLY A 33 5.87 -22.16 33.07
N THR A 34 6.48 -20.99 33.23
CA THR A 34 6.94 -20.43 34.51
C THR A 34 5.75 -19.87 35.29
N HIS A 35 5.42 -20.50 36.42
CA HIS A 35 4.29 -20.08 37.25
C HIS A 35 4.48 -18.67 37.83
N LEU A 36 3.46 -17.83 37.69
CA LEU A 36 3.38 -16.56 38.40
C LEU A 36 2.81 -16.81 39.80
N LYS A 37 3.33 -16.13 40.83
CA LYS A 37 2.79 -16.21 42.20
C LYS A 37 1.37 -15.64 42.30
N ARG A 38 1.05 -14.65 41.46
CA ARG A 38 -0.26 -14.00 41.31
C ARG A 38 -0.35 -13.36 39.93
N SER A 39 -1.57 -13.28 39.37
CA SER A 39 -1.83 -12.71 38.03
C SER A 39 -1.33 -11.27 37.87
N GLY A 40 -1.31 -10.48 38.95
CA GLY A 40 -0.77 -9.11 38.92
C GLY A 40 0.71 -9.00 38.52
N HIS A 41 1.47 -10.10 38.51
CA HIS A 41 2.85 -10.09 37.98
C HIS A 41 2.92 -10.00 36.45
N ILE A 42 1.81 -10.24 35.74
CA ILE A 42 1.72 -10.05 34.29
C ILE A 42 1.90 -8.57 33.95
N VAL A 43 1.36 -7.67 34.78
CA VAL A 43 1.33 -6.22 34.55
C VAL A 43 0.71 -5.94 33.17
N GLU A 44 1.46 -5.34 32.26
CA GLU A 44 1.03 -5.12 30.89
C GLU A 44 0.99 -6.42 30.11
N PHE A 45 -0.03 -6.60 29.27
CA PHE A 45 -0.20 -7.79 28.43
C PHE A 45 -0.56 -7.34 27.02
N VAL A 46 0.24 -7.75 26.03
CA VAL A 46 0.00 -7.44 24.62
C VAL A 46 0.15 -8.67 23.76
N ILE A 47 -0.83 -8.92 22.90
CA ILE A 47 -0.71 -9.94 21.85
C ILE A 47 0.22 -9.41 20.77
N SER A 48 1.29 -10.13 20.45
CA SER A 48 2.26 -9.76 19.42
C SER A 48 2.04 -10.47 18.08
N SER A 49 1.45 -11.67 18.11
CA SER A 49 1.04 -12.39 16.89
C SER A 49 -0.07 -13.39 17.16
N GLU A 50 -0.83 -13.69 16.11
CA GLU A 50 -1.78 -14.80 16.02
C GLU A 50 -1.52 -15.55 14.71
N GLU A 51 -1.39 -16.88 14.76
CA GLU A 51 -1.23 -17.73 13.58
C GLU A 51 -2.17 -18.94 13.63
N ALA A 52 -2.72 -19.32 12.47
CA ALA A 52 -3.48 -20.56 12.36
C ALA A 52 -2.52 -21.75 12.18
N ILE A 53 -2.66 -22.77 13.01
CA ILE A 53 -1.84 -24.00 12.92
C ILE A 53 -2.61 -25.10 12.17
N ALA A 54 -3.89 -25.27 12.50
CA ALA A 54 -4.76 -26.29 11.91
C ALA A 54 -6.21 -25.80 11.91
N LYS A 55 -7.12 -26.59 11.32
CA LYS A 55 -8.56 -26.27 11.29
C LYS A 55 -9.09 -26.12 12.72
N GLY A 56 -9.46 -24.89 13.08
CA GLY A 56 -9.95 -24.56 14.42
C GLY A 56 -8.88 -24.39 15.50
N ILE A 57 -7.58 -24.44 15.17
CA ILE A 57 -6.48 -24.29 16.13
C ILE A 57 -5.64 -23.06 15.79
N ARG A 58 -5.46 -22.18 16.76
CA ARG A 58 -4.66 -20.96 16.64
C ARG A 58 -3.60 -20.86 17.73
N ARG A 59 -2.45 -20.29 17.39
CA ARG A 59 -1.40 -19.94 18.34
C ARG A 59 -1.34 -18.43 18.46
N ILE A 60 -1.43 -17.99 19.70
CA ILE A 60 -1.26 -16.59 20.09
C ILE A 60 0.07 -16.47 20.82
N VAL A 61 0.88 -15.50 20.42
CA VAL A 61 2.07 -15.09 21.16
C VAL A 61 1.76 -13.75 21.80
N ALA A 62 2.05 -13.65 23.09
CA ALA A 62 1.86 -12.43 23.86
C ALA A 62 3.11 -12.08 24.67
N LEU A 63 3.29 -10.80 24.91
CA LEU A 63 4.34 -10.24 25.76
C LEU A 63 3.71 -9.79 27.06
N THR A 64 4.48 -9.84 28.14
CA THR A 64 4.05 -9.37 29.46
C THR A 64 5.09 -8.44 30.08
N GLY A 65 4.68 -7.65 31.07
CA GLY A 65 5.58 -6.87 31.91
C GLY A 65 6.40 -5.83 31.12
N PRO A 66 7.71 -5.67 31.42
CA PRO A 66 8.54 -4.66 30.75
C PRO A 66 8.61 -4.78 29.22
N GLU A 67 8.57 -6.01 28.69
CA GLU A 67 8.60 -6.23 27.24
C GLU A 67 7.30 -5.80 26.55
N ALA A 68 6.15 -6.01 27.22
CA ALA A 68 4.87 -5.47 26.75
C ALA A 68 4.87 -3.94 26.72
N LEU A 69 5.41 -3.30 27.76
CA LEU A 69 5.52 -1.83 27.82
C LEU A 69 6.44 -1.28 26.71
N LYS A 70 7.57 -1.94 26.43
CA LYS A 70 8.46 -1.58 25.30
C LYS A 70 7.74 -1.68 23.96
N ALA A 71 6.97 -2.75 23.76
CA ALA A 71 6.18 -2.97 22.55
C ALA A 71 5.13 -1.88 22.34
N MET A 72 4.43 -1.46 23.40
CA MET A 72 3.45 -0.35 23.33
C MET A 72 4.11 0.99 22.98
N LYS A 73 5.20 1.35 23.67
CA LYS A 73 5.96 2.58 23.37
C LYS A 73 6.49 2.60 21.94
N LYS A 74 6.96 1.45 21.44
CA LYS A 74 7.40 1.34 20.04
C LYS A 74 6.25 1.55 19.05
N ALA A 75 5.04 1.07 19.38
CA ALA A 75 3.86 1.34 18.56
C ALA A 75 3.50 2.84 18.53
N GLU A 76 3.57 3.53 19.67
CA GLU A 76 3.33 4.99 19.75
C GLU A 76 4.30 5.79 18.87
N VAL A 77 5.57 5.39 18.82
CA VAL A 77 6.57 6.00 17.93
C VAL A 77 6.16 5.85 16.47
N PHE A 78 5.78 4.64 16.03
CA PHE A 78 5.33 4.42 14.66
C PHE A 78 4.04 5.17 14.33
N GLU A 79 3.09 5.27 15.27
CA GLU A 79 1.88 6.07 15.08
C GLU A 79 2.21 7.54 14.83
N SER A 80 3.17 8.10 15.58
CA SER A 80 3.65 9.47 15.39
C SER A 80 4.35 9.68 14.03
N GLU A 81 5.17 8.71 13.60
CA GLU A 81 5.82 8.74 12.29
C GLU A 81 4.78 8.72 11.15
N ILE A 82 3.75 7.88 11.26
CA ILE A 82 2.64 7.82 10.28
C ILE A 82 1.90 9.15 10.21
N VAL A 83 1.61 9.78 11.36
CA VAL A 83 0.95 11.09 11.41
C VAL A 83 1.81 12.16 10.74
N THR A 84 3.12 12.16 11.00
CA THR A 84 4.08 13.09 10.40
C THR A 84 4.10 12.92 8.88
N LEU A 85 4.21 11.69 8.40
CA LEU A 85 4.20 11.36 6.97
C LEU A 85 2.88 11.77 6.30
N LYS A 86 1.75 11.49 6.94
CA LYS A 86 0.43 11.91 6.46
C LYS A 86 0.32 13.42 6.33
N ASN A 87 0.84 14.17 7.30
CA ASN A 87 0.83 15.63 7.27
C ASN A 87 1.71 16.17 6.13
N ALA A 88 2.92 15.63 5.95
CA ALA A 88 3.81 16.00 4.85
C ALA A 88 3.14 15.79 3.47
N ILE A 89 2.53 14.61 3.27
CA ILE A 89 1.77 14.29 2.05
C ILE A 89 0.61 15.26 1.81
N SER A 90 -0.04 15.73 2.87
CA SER A 90 -1.21 16.61 2.77
C SER A 90 -0.83 18.08 2.53
N SER A 91 0.31 18.54 3.05
CA SER A 91 0.78 19.93 2.93
C SER A 91 1.45 20.24 1.60
N GLU A 92 2.01 19.23 0.94
CA GLU A 92 2.82 19.43 -0.25
C GLU A 92 1.98 19.47 -1.53
N LYS A 93 2.34 20.37 -2.44
CA LYS A 93 1.82 20.31 -3.82
C LYS A 93 2.32 19.03 -4.47
N TYR A 94 1.51 18.47 -5.36
CA TYR A 94 1.92 17.27 -6.09
C TYR A 94 3.17 17.56 -6.92
N ASP A 95 4.23 16.82 -6.62
CA ASP A 95 5.44 16.73 -7.42
C ASP A 95 5.77 15.25 -7.65
N SER A 96 6.21 14.90 -8.85
CA SER A 96 6.45 13.50 -9.25
C SER A 96 7.60 12.87 -8.45
N VAL A 97 8.63 13.63 -8.12
CA VAL A 97 9.81 13.16 -7.38
C VAL A 97 9.46 12.98 -5.92
N THR A 98 8.90 14.02 -5.30
CA THR A 98 8.50 13.98 -3.89
C THR A 98 7.42 12.92 -3.63
N THR A 99 6.47 12.73 -4.56
CA THR A 99 5.46 11.67 -4.43
C THR A 99 6.09 10.27 -4.47
N LYS A 100 7.07 10.03 -5.34
CA LYS A 100 7.80 8.74 -5.40
C LYS A 100 8.58 8.49 -4.11
N GLU A 101 9.17 9.54 -3.53
CA GLU A 101 9.85 9.47 -2.23
C GLU A 101 8.87 9.11 -1.11
N HIS A 102 7.71 9.77 -1.03
CA HIS A 102 6.67 9.43 -0.06
C HIS A 102 6.19 7.98 -0.21
N VAL A 103 5.99 7.51 -1.44
CA VAL A 103 5.63 6.09 -1.68
C VAL A 103 6.73 5.15 -1.20
N ARG A 104 8.01 5.50 -1.40
CA ARG A 104 9.15 4.71 -0.91
C ARG A 104 9.15 4.65 0.62
N ASN A 105 8.99 5.80 1.28
CA ASN A 105 8.94 5.92 2.74
C ASN A 105 7.76 5.12 3.32
N ILE A 106 6.59 5.15 2.68
CA ILE A 106 5.43 4.33 3.08
C ILE A 106 5.76 2.84 3.02
N VAL A 107 6.42 2.38 1.95
CA VAL A 107 6.79 0.96 1.77
C VAL A 107 7.82 0.52 2.81
N GLU A 108 8.87 1.31 3.02
CA GLU A 108 9.92 1.03 4.03
C GLU A 108 9.34 0.98 5.45
N LEU A 109 8.47 1.94 5.81
CA LEU A 109 7.82 1.97 7.11
C LEU A 109 6.84 0.79 7.29
N THR A 110 6.12 0.41 6.24
CA THR A 110 5.23 -0.76 6.25
C THR A 110 6.00 -2.06 6.54
N GLU A 111 7.16 -2.24 5.92
CA GLU A 111 8.01 -3.41 6.16
C GLU A 111 8.56 -3.40 7.60
N THR A 112 9.06 -2.25 8.05
CA THR A 112 9.57 -2.06 9.41
C THR A 112 8.51 -2.40 10.47
N ILE A 113 7.27 -1.93 10.29
CA ILE A 113 6.13 -2.23 11.18
C ILE A 113 5.76 -3.72 11.13
N SER A 114 5.82 -4.34 9.95
CA SER A 114 5.48 -5.76 9.77
C SER A 114 6.39 -6.66 10.61
N GLN A 115 7.69 -6.36 10.64
CA GLN A 115 8.70 -7.10 11.41
C GLN A 115 8.77 -6.69 12.89
N ALA A 116 8.09 -5.61 13.29
CA ALA A 116 8.20 -5.11 14.66
C ALA A 116 7.45 -5.99 15.67
N LEU A 117 8.04 -6.16 16.85
CA LEU A 117 7.41 -6.79 18.00
C LEU A 117 6.56 -5.74 18.76
N ILE A 118 5.34 -5.52 18.28
CA ILE A 118 4.37 -4.52 18.76
C ILE A 118 2.97 -5.15 18.88
N PRO A 119 1.99 -4.50 19.55
CA PRO A 119 0.64 -5.03 19.64
C PRO A 119 0.05 -5.36 18.26
N HIS A 120 -0.47 -6.58 18.11
CA HIS A 120 -0.90 -7.15 16.83
C HIS A 120 -1.99 -6.31 16.16
N VAL A 121 -3.00 -5.88 16.92
CA VAL A 121 -4.10 -5.03 16.41
C VAL A 121 -3.57 -3.70 15.89
N LYS A 122 -2.71 -3.01 16.67
CA LYS A 122 -2.08 -1.75 16.24
C LYS A 122 -1.22 -1.91 15.00
N LYS A 123 -0.49 -3.03 14.89
CA LYS A 123 0.29 -3.36 13.68
C LYS A 123 -0.62 -3.38 12.44
N ASP A 124 -1.76 -4.05 12.51
CA ASP A 124 -2.68 -4.17 11.38
C ASP A 124 -3.36 -2.84 11.05
N GLU A 125 -3.78 -2.07 12.07
CA GLU A 125 -4.32 -0.71 11.89
C GLU A 125 -3.32 0.20 11.18
N MET A 126 -2.06 0.23 11.62
CA MET A 126 -1.01 1.03 10.99
C MET A 126 -0.73 0.61 9.55
N ARG A 127 -0.69 -0.69 9.27
CA ARG A 127 -0.53 -1.21 7.90
C ARG A 127 -1.70 -0.81 7.00
N ASN A 128 -2.93 -0.84 7.53
CA ASN A 128 -4.11 -0.40 6.79
C ASN A 128 -4.08 1.11 6.52
N ASN A 129 -3.65 1.92 7.48
CA ASN A 129 -3.46 3.36 7.31
C ASN A 129 -2.44 3.67 6.20
N LEU A 130 -1.26 3.04 6.26
CA LEU A 130 -0.20 3.20 5.24
C LEU A 130 -0.65 2.73 3.86
N LYS A 131 -1.38 1.60 3.78
CA LYS A 131 -1.99 1.11 2.54
C LYS A 131 -2.98 2.13 1.95
N GLY A 132 -3.79 2.75 2.81
CA GLY A 132 -4.72 3.81 2.42
C GLY A 132 -3.99 5.04 1.86
N LEU A 133 -2.93 5.50 2.54
CA LEU A 133 -2.10 6.62 2.08
C LEU A 133 -1.45 6.33 0.73
N LYS A 134 -0.85 5.15 0.56
CA LYS A 134 -0.25 4.75 -0.72
C LYS A 134 -1.31 4.72 -1.83
N LYS A 135 -2.48 4.15 -1.56
CA LYS A 135 -3.58 4.08 -2.53
C LYS A 135 -4.03 5.48 -2.98
N ALA A 136 -4.13 6.43 -2.06
CA ALA A 136 -4.49 7.80 -2.39
C ALA A 136 -3.46 8.47 -3.33
N LEU A 137 -2.17 8.24 -3.11
CA LEU A 137 -1.10 8.71 -4.00
C LEU A 137 -1.16 8.05 -5.39
N ASP A 138 -1.30 6.72 -5.43
CA ASP A 138 -1.41 5.95 -6.69
C ASP A 138 -2.63 6.41 -7.51
N ASP A 139 -3.77 6.64 -6.85
CA ASP A 139 -5.00 7.08 -7.51
C ASP A 139 -4.88 8.54 -8.02
N LYS A 140 -4.18 9.42 -7.30
CA LYS A 140 -3.88 10.80 -7.75
C LYS A 140 -2.96 10.80 -8.97
N GLU A 141 -1.91 9.99 -8.98
CA GLU A 141 -1.03 9.83 -10.14
C GLU A 141 -1.80 9.31 -11.37
N ARG A 142 -2.68 8.32 -11.18
CA ARG A 142 -3.52 7.79 -12.26
C ARG A 142 -4.45 8.86 -12.83
N ALA A 143 -5.08 9.67 -11.98
CA ALA A 143 -5.95 10.76 -12.41
C ALA A 143 -5.19 11.82 -13.23
N LEU A 144 -3.99 12.21 -12.79
CA LEU A 144 -3.13 13.15 -13.53
C LEU A 144 -2.72 12.59 -14.89
N LYS A 145 -2.32 11.31 -14.95
CA LYS A 145 -1.98 10.65 -16.23
C LYS A 145 -3.17 10.55 -17.18
N ALA A 146 -4.37 10.33 -16.66
CA ALA A 146 -5.60 10.31 -17.46
C ALA A 146 -5.94 11.71 -18.01
N ALA A 147 -5.88 12.75 -17.18
CA ALA A 147 -6.11 14.13 -17.60
C ALA A 147 -5.09 14.58 -18.67
N MET A 148 -3.81 14.25 -18.46
CA MET A 148 -2.76 14.47 -19.45
C MET A 148 -3.08 13.77 -20.79
N ALA A 149 -3.53 12.52 -20.76
CA ALA A 149 -3.88 11.80 -21.98
C ALA A 149 -5.02 12.47 -22.75
N THR A 150 -6.05 12.97 -22.05
CA THR A 150 -7.14 13.74 -22.66
C THR A 150 -6.62 15.01 -23.32
N ASN A 151 -5.81 15.80 -22.61
CA ASN A 151 -5.24 17.05 -23.14
C ASN A 151 -4.37 16.81 -24.38
N VAL A 152 -3.57 15.73 -24.39
CA VAL A 152 -2.74 15.35 -25.55
C VAL A 152 -3.59 15.05 -26.79
N VAL A 153 -4.71 14.34 -26.61
CA VAL A 153 -5.64 14.01 -27.70
C VAL A 153 -6.37 15.26 -28.21
N GLU A 154 -6.85 16.12 -27.31
CA GLU A 154 -7.49 17.39 -27.68
C GLU A 154 -6.53 18.29 -28.46
N ARG A 155 -5.29 18.44 -27.97
CA ARG A 155 -4.27 19.22 -28.65
C ARG A 155 -3.95 18.67 -30.04
N ALA A 156 -3.91 17.36 -30.20
CA ALA A 156 -3.73 16.73 -31.51
C ALA A 156 -4.89 17.04 -32.46
N LYS A 157 -6.14 17.04 -32.00
CA LYS A 157 -7.31 17.45 -32.80
C LYS A 157 -7.19 18.91 -33.25
N GLU A 158 -6.85 19.82 -32.35
CA GLU A 158 -6.65 21.24 -32.69
C GLU A 158 -5.58 21.41 -33.77
N ILE A 159 -4.45 20.69 -33.65
CA ILE A 159 -3.39 20.70 -34.66
C ILE A 159 -3.93 20.23 -36.02
N CYS A 160 -4.69 19.13 -36.06
CA CYS A 160 -5.26 18.60 -37.31
C CYS A 160 -6.20 19.62 -37.96
N LEU A 161 -7.09 20.23 -37.18
CA LEU A 161 -8.07 21.21 -37.66
C LEU A 161 -7.41 22.52 -38.13
N SER A 162 -6.30 22.93 -37.50
CA SER A 162 -5.55 24.13 -37.90
C SER A 162 -4.75 23.97 -39.19
N ALA A 163 -4.50 22.72 -39.62
CA ALA A 163 -3.65 22.40 -40.77
C ALA A 163 -4.21 21.19 -41.55
N PRO A 164 -5.41 21.31 -42.15
CA PRO A 164 -6.12 20.18 -42.77
C PRO A 164 -5.36 19.56 -43.95
N ASP A 165 -4.66 20.37 -44.76
CA ASP A 165 -3.97 19.94 -45.97
C ASP A 165 -2.44 19.79 -45.80
N ALA A 166 -1.96 19.71 -44.55
CA ALA A 166 -0.52 19.57 -44.30
C ALA A 166 0.01 18.25 -44.87
N ALA A 167 1.09 18.32 -45.66
CA ALA A 167 1.76 17.13 -46.17
C ALA A 167 2.35 16.26 -45.05
N PHE A 168 2.85 16.90 -43.99
CA PHE A 168 3.32 16.26 -42.78
C PHE A 168 3.09 17.12 -41.52
N LEU A 169 2.99 16.47 -40.36
CA LEU A 169 2.86 17.09 -39.05
C LEU A 169 3.93 16.57 -38.11
N VAL A 170 4.85 17.44 -37.69
CA VAL A 170 5.84 17.12 -36.64
C VAL A 170 5.63 18.09 -35.48
N LYS A 171 5.20 17.57 -34.33
CA LYS A 171 4.91 18.39 -33.15
C LYS A 171 5.33 17.71 -31.85
N GLN A 172 5.73 18.52 -30.88
CA GLN A 172 5.92 18.06 -29.51
C GLN A 172 4.59 18.13 -28.76
N LEU A 173 4.22 17.05 -28.07
CA LEU A 173 3.05 16.93 -27.21
C LEU A 173 3.50 16.63 -25.77
N GLN A 174 2.70 17.08 -24.80
CA GLN A 174 2.98 16.90 -23.37
C GLN A 174 2.38 15.59 -22.84
N ALA A 175 2.93 14.47 -23.29
CA ALA A 175 2.51 13.11 -22.90
C ALA A 175 3.48 12.42 -21.92
N SER A 176 4.63 13.04 -21.62
CA SER A 176 5.73 12.44 -20.86
C SER A 176 6.06 11.04 -21.39
N ASN A 177 5.98 9.99 -20.55
CA ASN A 177 6.19 8.60 -20.95
C ASN A 177 4.92 7.85 -21.41
N ASN A 178 3.78 8.53 -21.52
CA ASN A 178 2.52 7.91 -21.90
C ASN A 178 2.43 7.71 -23.43
N THR A 179 3.09 6.68 -23.92
CA THR A 179 3.08 6.31 -25.35
C THR A 179 1.68 5.97 -25.87
N LYS A 180 0.76 5.50 -25.02
CA LYS A 180 -0.64 5.26 -25.40
C LYS A 180 -1.37 6.55 -25.73
N ALA A 181 -1.09 7.65 -25.02
CA ALA A 181 -1.64 8.97 -25.34
C ALA A 181 -1.11 9.48 -26.68
N LEU A 182 0.18 9.26 -26.99
CA LEU A 182 0.76 9.60 -28.29
C LEU A 182 0.14 8.79 -29.44
N ASP A 183 -0.10 7.48 -29.25
CA ASP A 183 -0.82 6.68 -30.25
C ASP A 183 -2.27 7.15 -30.43
N ALA A 184 -2.96 7.49 -29.34
CA ALA A 184 -4.31 8.05 -29.40
C ALA A 184 -4.35 9.41 -30.14
N ALA A 185 -3.32 10.24 -29.98
CA ALA A 185 -3.15 11.47 -30.75
C ALA A 185 -2.93 11.17 -32.25
N LEU A 186 -2.08 10.20 -32.61
CA LEU A 186 -1.86 9.80 -34.01
C LEU A 186 -3.14 9.22 -34.65
N LYS A 187 -4.01 8.57 -33.86
CA LYS A 187 -5.34 8.14 -34.33
C LYS A 187 -6.20 9.33 -34.78
N GLN A 188 -6.07 10.49 -34.13
CA GLN A 188 -6.80 11.71 -34.57
C GLN A 188 -6.31 12.17 -35.93
N VAL A 189 -4.99 12.15 -36.19
CA VAL A 189 -4.44 12.47 -37.51
C VAL A 189 -5.00 11.52 -38.56
N ARG A 190 -4.95 10.20 -38.31
CA ARG A 190 -5.49 9.20 -39.25
C ARG A 190 -6.99 9.40 -39.55
N SER A 191 -7.75 9.92 -38.58
CA SER A 191 -9.18 10.13 -38.71
C SER A 191 -9.54 11.45 -39.39
N LEU A 192 -8.82 12.53 -39.11
CA LEU A 192 -9.15 13.88 -39.56
C LEU A 192 -8.39 14.25 -40.84
N ASN A 193 -7.12 13.82 -40.96
CA ASN A 193 -6.21 14.15 -42.05
C ASN A 193 -5.57 12.85 -42.59
N PRO A 194 -6.33 11.97 -43.28
CA PRO A 194 -5.90 10.60 -43.60
C PRO A 194 -4.68 10.51 -44.53
N GLU A 195 -4.40 11.55 -45.32
CA GLU A 195 -3.26 11.62 -46.26
C GLU A 195 -2.02 12.31 -45.66
N THR A 196 -2.09 12.74 -44.41
CA THR A 196 -0.99 13.42 -43.70
C THR A 196 -0.11 12.43 -42.96
N ALA A 197 1.21 12.48 -43.19
CA ALA A 197 2.18 11.79 -42.35
C ALA A 197 2.39 12.57 -41.04
N ALA A 198 2.44 11.89 -39.90
CA ALA A 198 2.63 12.57 -38.60
C ALA A 198 3.72 11.92 -37.75
N MET A 199 4.37 12.76 -36.96
CA MET A 199 5.32 12.38 -35.92
C MET A 199 5.05 13.25 -34.68
N PHE A 200 4.76 12.60 -33.56
CA PHE A 200 4.61 13.27 -32.28
C PHE A 200 5.72 12.85 -31.33
N ILE A 201 6.32 13.86 -30.71
CA ILE A 201 7.45 13.73 -29.79
C ILE A 201 6.98 14.14 -28.40
N SER A 202 7.41 13.44 -27.36
CA SER A 202 7.22 13.84 -25.98
C SER A 202 8.49 13.65 -25.18
N VAL A 203 8.67 14.47 -24.15
CA VAL A 203 9.83 14.44 -23.26
C VAL A 203 9.33 14.07 -21.87
N ASP A 204 9.94 13.05 -21.28
CA ASP A 204 9.74 12.68 -19.88
C ASP A 204 10.95 13.17 -19.08
N GLU A 205 10.80 14.32 -18.41
CA GLU A 205 11.87 14.95 -17.64
C GLU A 205 12.31 14.06 -16.45
N ASP A 206 11.37 13.33 -15.84
CA ASP A 206 11.64 12.42 -14.73
C ASP A 206 12.63 11.32 -15.12
N SER A 207 12.42 10.69 -16.27
CA SER A 207 13.26 9.58 -16.74
C SER A 207 14.38 10.02 -17.69
N LYS A 208 14.45 11.31 -18.02
CA LYS A 208 15.36 11.89 -19.02
C LYS A 208 15.29 11.16 -20.37
N LYS A 209 14.08 10.79 -20.79
CA LYS A 209 13.83 10.04 -22.03
C LYS A 209 12.93 10.83 -22.96
N ILE A 210 13.13 10.60 -24.25
CA ILE A 210 12.29 11.11 -25.32
C ILE A 210 11.51 9.95 -25.91
N PHE A 211 10.20 10.16 -26.09
CA PHE A 211 9.30 9.22 -26.72
C PHE A 211 8.83 9.81 -28.05
N CYS A 212 8.97 9.05 -29.13
CA CYS A 212 8.58 9.49 -30.46
C CYS A 212 7.75 8.38 -31.11
N LEU A 213 6.56 8.74 -31.57
CA LEU A 213 5.71 7.86 -32.38
C LEU A 213 5.40 8.56 -33.70
N SER A 214 5.39 7.79 -34.78
CA SER A 214 5.03 8.27 -36.12
C SER A 214 3.94 7.40 -36.75
N SER A 215 3.23 7.99 -37.71
CA SER A 215 2.20 7.33 -38.51
C SER A 215 2.29 7.87 -39.94
N VAL A 216 2.46 6.98 -40.91
CA VAL A 216 2.52 7.34 -42.34
C VAL A 216 1.34 6.68 -43.06
N PRO A 217 0.57 7.42 -43.87
CA PRO A 217 -0.51 6.86 -44.69
C PRO A 217 0.01 5.81 -45.68
N LYS A 218 -0.78 4.77 -45.96
CA LYS A 218 -0.40 3.71 -46.91
C LYS A 218 -0.07 4.26 -48.30
N SER A 219 -0.84 5.24 -48.78
CA SER A 219 -0.65 5.93 -50.06
C SER A 219 0.72 6.60 -50.20
N LYS A 220 1.34 7.01 -49.08
CA LYS A 220 2.68 7.61 -49.04
C LYS A 220 3.76 6.55 -48.91
N VAL A 221 3.52 5.49 -48.12
CA VAL A 221 4.44 4.34 -48.01
C VAL A 221 4.66 3.68 -49.37
N GLU A 222 3.62 3.54 -50.18
CA GLU A 222 3.69 2.93 -51.51
C GLU A 222 4.51 3.76 -52.53
N LYS A 223 4.75 5.06 -52.24
CA LYS A 223 5.49 5.96 -53.13
C LYS A 223 7.00 6.00 -52.88
N GLY A 224 7.49 5.37 -51.80
CA GLY A 224 8.89 5.40 -51.38
C GLY A 224 9.18 6.57 -50.46
#